data_AF-A0A954SPU7-F1
#
_entry.id   AF-A0A954SPU7-F1
#
_cell.length_a   1.000
_cell.length_b   1.000
_cell.length_c   1.000
_cell.angle_alpha   90.00
_cell.angle_beta   90.00
_cell.angle_gamma   90.00
#
_symmetry.space_group_name_H-M   'P 1'
#
loop_
_entity.id
_entity.type
_entity.pdbx_description
1 polymer ?
#
loop_
_entity_poly.entity_id
_entity_poly.type
_entity_poly.pdbx_seq_one_letter_code
_entity_poly.pdbx_strand_id
1 'polypeptide(L)'
;MIKGVRREKMVVRRRGLTLLELIVVISILAILTALLLPSVQRSRVVSQRTQCRNNFHAIGMAMHAYHETYGQFPLAGIVSARTTSEDQIEFGSTSNWNLALLPFLDKVNLFNEYRGDLSAFDPLNEKVVGGVVPSFICPSTPREKNQAAFSMPRGTPVFPQART
;
A
#
# COMPACT_ATOMS: atom_id res chain seq x y z
N MET A 1 7.06 -16.91 78.63
CA MET A 1 8.42 -16.61 78.13
C MET A 1 8.34 -16.40 76.62
N ILE A 2 8.19 -15.15 76.14
CA ILE A 2 8.21 -14.82 74.70
C ILE A 2 9.40 -13.88 74.50
N LYS A 3 10.47 -14.38 73.85
CA LYS A 3 11.66 -13.58 73.53
C LYS A 3 11.36 -12.73 72.29
N GLY A 4 11.42 -11.41 72.43
CA GLY A 4 11.21 -10.45 71.36
C GLY A 4 12.30 -10.52 70.30
N VAL A 5 11.89 -10.70 69.04
CA VAL A 5 12.75 -10.66 67.85
C VAL A 5 13.07 -9.19 67.54
N ARG A 6 14.32 -8.77 67.74
CA ARG A 6 14.81 -7.47 67.24
C ARG A 6 15.04 -7.57 65.73
N ARG A 7 14.23 -6.89 64.93
CA ARG A 7 14.48 -6.68 63.49
C ARG A 7 15.52 -5.59 63.31
N GLU A 8 16.73 -5.96 62.92
CA GLU A 8 17.70 -4.99 62.40
C GLU A 8 17.26 -4.53 61.01
N LYS A 9 17.03 -3.21 60.86
CA LYS A 9 16.70 -2.62 59.56
C LYS A 9 17.99 -2.55 58.74
N MET A 10 18.12 -3.38 57.72
CA MET A 10 19.18 -3.30 56.72
C MET A 10 19.03 -1.98 55.94
N VAL A 11 19.84 -0.97 56.27
CA VAL A 11 19.85 0.31 55.55
C VAL A 11 20.56 0.08 54.21
N VAL A 12 19.77 -0.14 53.15
CA VAL A 12 20.30 -0.17 51.79
C VAL A 12 20.75 1.25 51.44
N ARG A 13 22.07 1.46 51.39
CA ARG A 13 22.69 2.73 51.03
C ARG A 13 22.39 3.03 49.56
N ARG A 14 21.38 3.86 49.30
CA ARG A 14 21.08 4.34 47.93
C ARG A 14 22.26 5.20 47.47
N ARG A 15 22.97 4.77 46.43
CA ARG A 15 23.95 5.61 45.74
C ARG A 15 23.17 6.65 44.94
N GLY A 16 23.29 7.92 45.31
CA GLY A 16 22.74 9.01 44.52
C GLY A 16 23.66 9.26 43.31
N LEU A 17 23.08 9.33 42.12
CA LEU A 17 23.80 9.79 40.93
C LEU A 17 24.24 11.23 41.16
N THR A 18 25.51 11.52 40.85
CA THR A 18 25.99 12.89 40.85
C THR A 18 25.36 13.64 39.67
N LEU A 19 25.08 14.94 39.84
CA LEU A 19 24.56 15.80 38.77
C LEU A 19 25.44 15.72 37.50
N LEU A 20 26.75 15.54 37.71
CA LEU A 20 27.73 15.34 36.65
C LEU A 20 27.49 14.05 35.85
N GLU A 21 27.28 12.92 36.52
CA GLU A 21 27.00 11.64 35.84
C GLU A 21 25.77 11.74 34.94
N LEU A 22 24.71 12.40 35.41
CA LEU A 22 23.51 12.60 34.61
C LEU A 22 23.78 13.48 33.37
N ILE A 23 24.55 14.56 33.54
CA ILE A 23 24.89 15.50 32.45
C ILE A 23 25.76 14.83 31.37
N VAL A 24 26.70 13.98 31.76
CA VAL A 24 27.55 13.24 30.79
C VAL A 24 26.71 12.25 29.98
N VAL A 25 25.75 11.57 30.61
CA VAL A 25 24.91 10.60 29.90
C VAL A 25 24.03 11.30 28.87
N ILE A 26 23.36 12.39 29.25
CA ILE A 26 22.48 13.12 28.31
C ILE A 26 23.28 13.76 27.16
N SER A 27 24.52 14.22 27.41
CA SER A 27 25.35 14.82 26.37
C SER A 27 25.81 13.78 25.34
N ILE A 28 26.18 12.58 25.78
CA ILE A 28 26.51 11.47 24.88
C ILE A 28 25.27 11.06 24.06
N LEU A 29 24.10 10.92 24.68
CA LEU A 29 22.85 10.59 23.98
C LEU A 29 22.46 11.65 22.92
N ALA A 30 22.65 12.94 23.23
CA ALA A 30 22.41 14.03 22.29
C ALA A 30 23.34 13.96 21.06
N ILE A 31 24.63 13.68 21.26
CA ILE A 31 25.60 13.53 20.16
C ILE A 31 25.25 12.33 19.28
N LEU A 32 24.95 11.17 19.89
CA LEU A 32 24.58 9.96 19.16
C LEU A 32 23.32 10.19 18.31
N THR A 33 22.30 10.84 18.87
CA THR A 33 21.04 11.12 18.15
C THR A 33 21.20 12.18 17.05
N ALA A 34 22.03 13.22 17.27
CA ALA A 34 22.33 14.23 16.26
C ALA A 34 23.01 13.64 15.02
N LEU A 35 23.89 12.65 15.20
CA LEU A 35 24.55 11.94 14.11
C LEU A 35 23.60 11.00 13.34
N LEU A 36 22.56 10.48 13.99
CA LEU A 36 21.59 9.56 13.41
C LEU A 36 20.52 10.27 12.56
N LEU A 37 20.11 11.48 12.92
CA LEU A 37 19.05 12.24 12.24
C LEU A 37 19.18 12.34 10.70
N PRO A 38 20.34 12.73 10.13
CA PRO A 38 20.47 12.85 8.66
C PRO A 38 20.42 11.48 7.95
N SER A 39 20.75 10.40 8.65
CA SER A 39 20.76 9.04 8.09
C SER A 39 19.35 8.44 8.01
N VAL A 40 18.46 8.77 8.95
CA VAL A 40 17.09 8.24 9.00
C VAL A 40 16.27 8.64 7.77
N GLN A 41 16.48 9.84 7.23
CA GLN A 41 15.76 10.30 6.03
C GLN A 41 16.18 9.51 4.78
N ARG A 42 17.47 9.24 4.62
CA ARG A 42 17.98 8.39 3.52
C ARG A 42 17.40 6.98 3.61
N SER A 43 17.32 6.43 4.82
CA SER A 43 16.71 5.11 5.05
C SER A 43 15.22 5.08 4.67
N ARG A 44 14.44 6.14 4.98
CA ARG A 44 13.02 6.21 4.60
C ARG A 44 12.82 6.23 3.09
N VAL A 45 13.59 7.02 2.35
CA VAL A 45 13.49 7.08 0.88
C VAL A 45 13.89 5.74 0.25
N VAL A 46 14.93 5.09 0.76
CA VAL A 46 15.35 3.75 0.32
C VAL A 46 14.25 2.71 0.62
N SER A 47 13.65 2.75 1.81
CA SER A 47 12.54 1.84 2.16
C SER A 47 11.35 1.99 1.23
N GLN A 48 10.96 3.22 0.88
CA GLN A 48 9.87 3.47 -0.06
C GLN A 48 10.18 2.91 -1.46
N ARG A 49 11.42 3.11 -1.95
CA ARG A 49 11.87 2.57 -3.24
C ARG A 49 11.94 1.04 -3.21
N THR A 50 12.42 0.44 -2.13
CA THR A 50 12.45 -1.02 -1.95
C THR A 50 11.04 -1.59 -1.93
N GLN A 51 10.10 -0.96 -1.24
CA GLN A 51 8.70 -1.37 -1.24
C GLN A 51 8.09 -1.32 -2.65
N CYS A 52 8.37 -0.26 -3.40
CA CYS A 52 7.96 -0.13 -4.81
C CYS A 52 8.52 -1.27 -5.67
N ARG A 53 9.81 -1.61 -5.53
CA ARG A 53 10.43 -2.74 -6.23
C ARG A 53 9.78 -4.08 -5.86
N ASN A 54 9.45 -4.29 -4.59
CA ASN A 54 8.80 -5.51 -4.14
C ASN A 54 7.37 -5.63 -4.69
N ASN A 55 6.64 -4.51 -4.77
CA ASN A 55 5.33 -4.45 -5.40
C ASN A 55 5.40 -4.85 -6.88
N PHE A 56 6.36 -4.32 -7.65
CA PHE A 56 6.58 -4.73 -9.04
C PHE A 56 6.93 -6.20 -9.19
N HIS A 57 7.76 -6.73 -8.28
CA HIS A 57 8.07 -8.16 -8.27
C HIS A 57 6.81 -9.00 -8.03
N ALA A 58 5.94 -8.60 -7.10
CA ALA A 58 4.67 -9.27 -6.86
C ALA A 58 3.74 -9.22 -8.08
N ILE A 59 3.68 -8.08 -8.79
CA ILE A 59 2.91 -7.95 -10.04
C ILE A 59 3.48 -8.87 -11.13
N GLY A 60 4.80 -8.92 -11.30
CA GLY A 60 5.42 -9.80 -12.29
C GLY A 60 5.13 -11.27 -12.02
N MET A 61 5.26 -11.70 -10.76
CA MET A 61 4.87 -13.06 -10.34
C MET A 61 3.39 -13.33 -10.60
N ALA A 62 2.51 -12.38 -10.31
CA ALA A 62 1.08 -12.50 -10.57
C ALA A 62 0.77 -12.61 -12.07
N MET A 63 1.47 -11.85 -12.93
CA MET A 63 1.33 -11.94 -14.39
C MET A 63 1.76 -13.30 -14.93
N HIS A 64 2.87 -13.86 -14.42
CA HIS A 64 3.30 -15.20 -14.80
C HIS A 64 2.31 -16.27 -14.32
N ALA A 65 1.82 -16.18 -13.08
CA ALA A 65 0.79 -17.10 -12.57
C ALA A 65 -0.52 -17.02 -13.36
N TYR A 66 -0.93 -15.82 -13.78
CA TYR A 66 -2.05 -15.62 -14.70
C TYR A 66 -1.80 -16.32 -16.04
N HIS A 67 -0.63 -16.13 -16.63
CA HIS A 67 -0.25 -16.78 -17.89
C HIS A 67 -0.19 -18.31 -17.76
N GLU A 68 0.31 -18.86 -16.65
CA GLU A 68 0.29 -20.31 -16.39
C GLU A 68 -1.14 -20.86 -16.31
N THR A 69 -2.09 -20.08 -15.79
CA THR A 69 -3.49 -20.51 -15.61
C THR A 69 -4.31 -20.37 -16.90
N TYR A 70 -4.14 -19.25 -17.62
CA TYR A 70 -5.00 -18.86 -18.75
C TYR A 70 -4.31 -18.95 -20.13
N GLY A 71 -3.02 -19.28 -20.18
CA GLY A 71 -2.24 -19.42 -21.41
C GLY A 71 -1.96 -18.11 -22.16
N GLN A 72 -2.27 -16.97 -21.53
CA GLN A 72 -2.10 -15.64 -22.12
C GLN A 72 -1.87 -14.61 -21.02
N PHE A 73 -1.28 -13.45 -21.35
CA PHE A 73 -1.20 -12.32 -20.43
C PHE A 73 -2.54 -11.58 -20.35
N PRO A 74 -2.83 -10.89 -19.22
CA PRO A 74 -4.07 -10.16 -19.07
C PRO A 74 -4.18 -9.04 -20.11
N LEU A 75 -5.37 -8.87 -20.69
CA LEU A 75 -5.64 -7.78 -21.64
C LEU A 75 -5.56 -6.43 -20.91
N ALA A 76 -5.04 -5.42 -21.61
CA ALA A 76 -4.93 -4.05 -21.08
C ALA A 76 -6.30 -3.50 -20.63
N GLY A 77 -7.34 -3.80 -21.39
CA GLY A 77 -8.71 -3.62 -20.96
C GLY A 77 -9.70 -4.11 -22.02
N ILE A 78 -10.87 -4.53 -21.58
CA ILE A 78 -12.00 -4.83 -22.47
C ILE A 78 -13.01 -3.71 -22.30
N VAL A 79 -13.33 -3.06 -23.42
CA VAL A 79 -14.42 -2.09 -23.49
C VAL A 79 -15.64 -2.83 -24.02
N SER A 80 -16.65 -3.01 -23.18
CA SER A 80 -17.94 -3.49 -23.64
C SER A 80 -18.81 -2.29 -23.99
N ALA A 81 -19.32 -2.29 -25.21
CA ALA A 81 -20.40 -1.42 -25.64
C ALA A 81 -21.72 -2.12 -25.29
N ARG A 82 -22.59 -1.46 -24.52
CA ARG A 82 -23.99 -1.87 -24.38
C ARG A 82 -24.88 -0.82 -24.99
N THR A 83 -25.79 -1.24 -25.85
CA THR A 83 -26.91 -0.41 -26.30
C THR A 83 -27.94 -0.40 -25.18
N THR A 84 -28.22 0.78 -24.63
CA THR A 84 -29.37 0.96 -23.73
C THR A 84 -30.65 0.96 -24.56
N SER A 85 -31.80 0.84 -23.89
CA SER A 85 -33.13 0.92 -24.54
C SER A 85 -33.40 2.26 -25.24
N GLU A 86 -32.53 3.25 -25.06
CA GLU A 86 -32.57 4.59 -25.67
C GLU A 86 -31.57 4.76 -26.81
N ASP A 87 -31.06 3.67 -27.40
CA ASP A 87 -30.10 3.65 -28.51
C ASP A 87 -28.75 4.33 -28.20
N GLN A 88 -28.46 4.58 -26.91
CA GLN A 88 -27.17 5.08 -26.47
C GLN A 88 -26.18 3.93 -26.30
N ILE A 89 -24.99 4.07 -26.86
CA ILE A 89 -23.88 3.14 -26.64
C ILE A 89 -23.15 3.56 -25.36
N GLU A 90 -23.34 2.81 -24.28
CA GLU A 90 -22.51 2.96 -23.08
C GLU A 90 -21.21 2.15 -23.24
N PHE A 91 -20.09 2.88 -23.27
CA PHE A 91 -18.75 2.29 -23.18
C PHE A 91 -18.40 2.08 -21.71
N GLY A 92 -18.59 0.86 -21.23
CA GLY A 92 -18.09 0.43 -19.93
C GLY A 92 -16.81 -0.38 -20.12
N SER A 93 -15.71 0.02 -19.46
CA SER A 93 -14.61 -0.93 -19.26
C SER A 93 -15.14 -2.07 -18.40
N THR A 94 -15.12 -3.31 -18.87
CA THR A 94 -15.60 -4.49 -18.09
C THR A 94 -14.45 -5.29 -17.50
N SER A 95 -13.25 -5.09 -18.00
CA SER A 95 -12.05 -5.64 -17.38
C SER A 95 -10.85 -4.75 -17.66
N ASN A 96 -9.93 -4.72 -16.71
CA ASN A 96 -8.64 -4.06 -16.80
C ASN A 96 -7.59 -5.07 -16.30
N TRP A 97 -6.36 -5.01 -16.80
CA TRP A 97 -5.33 -6.00 -16.51
C TRP A 97 -5.10 -6.18 -15.00
N ASN A 98 -5.19 -5.08 -14.25
CA ASN A 98 -5.02 -5.06 -12.80
C ASN A 98 -6.15 -5.77 -12.03
N LEU A 99 -7.38 -5.77 -12.54
CA LEU A 99 -8.50 -6.53 -11.97
C LEU A 99 -8.28 -8.03 -12.13
N ALA A 100 -7.80 -8.45 -13.31
CA ALA A 100 -7.51 -9.85 -13.62
C ALA A 100 -6.38 -10.44 -12.75
N LEU A 101 -5.47 -9.58 -12.25
CA LEU A 101 -4.38 -9.99 -11.37
C LEU A 101 -4.76 -10.07 -9.88
N LEU A 102 -5.93 -9.56 -9.46
CA LEU A 102 -6.31 -9.53 -8.05
C LEU A 102 -6.29 -10.90 -7.35
N PRO A 103 -6.79 -11.99 -7.95
CA PRO A 103 -6.71 -13.31 -7.33
C PRO A 103 -5.27 -13.77 -7.07
N PHE A 104 -4.34 -13.35 -7.93
CA PHE A 104 -2.91 -13.70 -7.87
C PHE A 104 -2.09 -12.76 -6.97
N LEU A 105 -2.71 -11.71 -6.42
CA LEU A 105 -2.12 -10.73 -5.49
C LEU A 105 -2.71 -10.82 -4.08
N ASP A 106 -3.33 -11.95 -3.74
CA ASP A 106 -4.06 -12.16 -2.49
C ASP A 106 -5.15 -11.09 -2.27
N LYS A 107 -5.87 -10.73 -3.34
CA LYS A 107 -7.01 -9.80 -3.33
C LYS A 107 -8.29 -10.47 -3.85
N VAL A 108 -8.45 -11.76 -3.57
CA VAL A 108 -9.62 -12.57 -3.98
C VAL A 108 -10.94 -11.98 -3.50
N ASN A 109 -11.00 -11.44 -2.27
CA ASN A 109 -12.23 -10.81 -1.76
C ASN A 109 -12.66 -9.62 -2.62
N LEU A 110 -11.71 -8.79 -3.05
CA LEU A 110 -11.99 -7.64 -3.90
C LEU A 110 -12.40 -8.07 -5.31
N PHE A 111 -11.81 -9.16 -5.83
CA PHE A 111 -12.19 -9.75 -7.11
C PHE A 111 -13.63 -10.30 -7.08
N ASN A 112 -14.01 -11.00 -6.01
CA ASN A 112 -15.34 -11.59 -5.87
C ASN A 112 -16.47 -10.55 -5.71
N GLU A 113 -16.14 -9.34 -5.26
CA GLU A 113 -17.09 -8.22 -5.19
C GLU A 113 -17.38 -7.59 -6.56
N TYR A 114 -16.53 -7.83 -7.57
CA TYR A 114 -16.69 -7.22 -8.89
C TYR A 114 -17.76 -7.93 -9.73
N ARG A 115 -18.70 -7.15 -10.26
CA ARG A 115 -19.74 -7.60 -11.19
C ARG A 115 -19.30 -7.38 -12.63
N GLY A 116 -18.70 -8.41 -13.23
CA GLY A 116 -18.25 -8.39 -14.64
C GLY A 116 -19.40 -8.41 -15.66
N ASP A 117 -20.63 -8.67 -15.21
CA ASP A 117 -21.86 -8.56 -15.97
C ASP A 117 -22.42 -7.12 -16.05
N LEU A 118 -21.77 -6.15 -15.41
CA LEU A 118 -22.16 -4.74 -15.39
C LEU A 118 -21.02 -3.85 -15.90
N SER A 119 -21.32 -2.58 -16.19
CA SER A 119 -20.28 -1.58 -16.48
C SER A 119 -19.35 -1.40 -15.27
N ALA A 120 -18.04 -1.14 -15.47
CA ALA A 120 -17.19 -0.71 -14.35
C ALA A 120 -17.66 0.58 -13.69
N PHE A 121 -18.43 1.40 -14.40
CA PHE A 121 -18.99 2.65 -13.85
C PHE A 121 -20.35 2.45 -13.16
N ASP A 122 -20.86 1.21 -13.12
CA ASP A 122 -22.07 0.89 -12.37
C ASP A 122 -21.86 1.17 -10.87
N PRO A 123 -22.83 1.79 -10.16
CA PRO A 123 -22.74 2.03 -8.72
C PRO A 123 -22.39 0.79 -7.90
N LEU A 124 -22.78 -0.41 -8.35
CA LEU A 124 -22.45 -1.67 -7.67
C LEU A 124 -20.96 -2.01 -7.75
N ASN A 125 -20.25 -1.52 -8.76
CA ASN A 125 -18.81 -1.70 -8.94
C ASN A 125 -17.98 -0.55 -8.34
N GLU A 126 -18.60 0.53 -7.85
CA GLU A 126 -17.92 1.73 -7.34
C GLU A 126 -16.90 1.40 -6.23
N LYS A 127 -17.24 0.47 -5.33
CA LYS A 127 -16.36 0.05 -4.23
C LYS A 127 -15.09 -0.63 -4.74
N VAL A 128 -15.20 -1.48 -5.75
CA VAL A 128 -14.06 -2.17 -6.35
C VAL A 128 -13.23 -1.20 -7.16
N VAL A 129 -13.90 -0.42 -8.01
CA VAL A 129 -13.25 0.49 -8.98
C VAL A 129 -12.60 1.69 -8.31
N GLY A 130 -13.20 2.24 -7.26
CA GLY A 130 -12.60 3.27 -6.41
C GLY A 130 -11.67 2.70 -5.31
N GLY A 131 -11.63 1.38 -5.16
CA GLY A 131 -10.84 0.70 -4.15
C GLY A 131 -9.34 0.85 -4.39
N VAL A 132 -8.61 1.22 -3.34
CA VAL A 132 -7.15 1.40 -3.41
C VAL A 132 -6.44 0.09 -3.09
N VAL A 133 -5.75 -0.50 -4.08
CA VAL A 133 -4.91 -1.69 -3.87
C VAL A 133 -3.44 -1.27 -3.72
N PRO A 134 -2.83 -1.42 -2.52
CA PRO A 134 -1.47 -0.94 -2.26
C PRO A 134 -0.40 -1.59 -3.14
N SER A 135 -0.64 -2.81 -3.63
CA SER A 135 0.29 -3.53 -4.51
C SER A 135 0.51 -2.81 -5.84
N PHE A 136 -0.42 -1.97 -6.30
CA PHE A 136 -0.28 -1.19 -7.54
C PHE A 136 0.26 0.23 -7.31
N ILE A 137 0.48 0.64 -6.06
CA ILE A 137 0.95 1.99 -5.72
C ILE A 137 2.39 1.91 -5.22
N CYS A 138 3.21 2.84 -5.68
CA CYS A 138 4.51 3.08 -5.07
C CYS A 138 4.40 4.22 -4.04
N PRO A 139 4.88 4.03 -2.80
CA PRO A 139 4.84 5.08 -1.78
C PRO A 139 5.73 6.29 -2.12
N SER A 140 6.57 6.19 -3.14
CA SER A 140 7.38 7.27 -3.69
C SER A 140 6.63 8.17 -4.68
N THR A 141 5.46 7.75 -5.21
CA THR A 141 4.67 8.61 -6.11
C THR A 141 3.84 9.60 -5.28
N PRO A 142 3.88 10.92 -5.59
CA PRO A 142 3.04 11.90 -4.90
C PRO A 142 1.58 11.50 -5.03
N ARG A 143 0.91 11.31 -3.89
CA ARG A 143 -0.42 10.70 -3.82
C ARG A 143 -1.50 11.71 -4.23
N GLU A 144 -1.70 11.89 -5.54
CA GLU A 144 -2.87 12.58 -6.05
C GLU A 144 -4.07 11.62 -6.02
N LYS A 145 -5.22 12.12 -5.58
CA LYS A 145 -6.45 11.34 -5.39
C LYS A 145 -6.78 10.62 -6.71
N ASN A 146 -6.97 9.29 -6.64
CA ASN A 146 -7.35 8.35 -7.72
C ASN A 146 -6.25 7.49 -8.37
N GLN A 147 -5.02 7.46 -7.86
CA GLN A 147 -3.92 6.64 -8.43
C GLN A 147 -4.05 5.11 -8.32
N ALA A 148 -5.13 4.58 -7.73
CA ALA A 148 -5.42 3.14 -7.73
C ALA A 148 -6.83 2.82 -8.24
N ALA A 149 -7.52 3.80 -8.81
CA ALA A 149 -8.84 3.53 -9.35
C ALA A 149 -8.69 2.64 -10.59
N PHE A 150 -9.43 1.53 -10.65
CA PHE A 150 -9.56 0.71 -11.87
C PHE A 150 -10.25 1.50 -13.00
N SER A 151 -10.75 2.70 -12.70
CA SER A 151 -11.28 3.66 -13.66
C SER A 151 -10.20 4.57 -14.21
N MET A 152 -10.07 4.59 -15.53
CA MET A 152 -9.64 5.81 -16.21
C MET A 152 -10.59 6.96 -15.79
N PRO A 153 -10.08 8.18 -15.55
CA PRO A 153 -10.94 9.34 -15.32
C PRO A 153 -11.95 9.48 -16.47
N ARG A 154 -13.22 9.73 -16.15
CA ARG A 154 -14.25 10.05 -17.15
C ARG A 154 -13.71 11.16 -18.07
N GLY A 155 -13.62 10.88 -19.38
CA GLY A 155 -13.13 11.82 -20.39
C GLY A 155 -11.64 11.75 -20.74
N THR A 156 -10.88 10.78 -20.22
CA THR A 156 -9.52 10.53 -20.74
C THR A 156 -9.60 9.77 -22.06
N PRO A 157 -9.04 10.30 -23.17
CA PRO A 157 -9.08 9.62 -24.45
C PRO A 157 -8.23 8.34 -24.39
N VAL A 158 -8.86 7.20 -24.69
CA VAL A 158 -8.25 5.86 -24.67
C VAL A 158 -7.22 5.67 -25.80
N PHE A 159 -7.16 6.59 -26.76
CA PHE A 159 -6.19 6.60 -27.85
C PHE A 159 -5.62 8.01 -28.04
N PRO A 160 -4.32 8.17 -28.36
CA PRO A 160 -3.86 9.42 -28.96
C PRO A 160 -4.65 9.58 -30.26
N GLN A 161 -5.46 10.62 -30.37
CA GLN A 161 -6.07 10.96 -31.66
C GLN A 161 -4.93 11.08 -32.67
N ALA A 162 -5.01 10.31 -33.75
CA ALA A 162 -4.06 10.40 -34.85
C ALA A 162 -4.02 11.88 -35.28
N ARG A 163 -2.83 12.48 -35.14
CA ARG A 163 -2.59 13.82 -35.61
C ARG A 163 -2.62 13.74 -37.13
N THR A 164 -3.66 14.32 -37.74
CA THR A 164 -3.73 14.59 -39.19
C THR A 164 -2.55 15.43 -39.62
#